data_AF-A0A8D8FEH9-F1
#
_entry.id   AF-A0A8D8FEH9-F1
#
_cell.length_a   1.000
_cell.length_b   1.000
_cell.length_c   1.000
_cell.angle_alpha   90.00
_cell.angle_beta   90.00
_cell.angle_gamma   90.00
#
_symmetry.space_group_name_H-M   'P 1'
#
loop_
_entity.id
_entity.type
_entity.pdbx_description
1 polymer ?
#
loop_
_entity_poly.entity_id
_entity_poly.type
_entity_poly.pdbx_seq_one_letter_code
_entity_poly.pdbx_strand_id
1 'polypeptide(L)'
;MTSISFGIDTDSVQDPDNEFFRNGLRLSITSGIQGLKFFLSTVIPPEVFIFLGLRLTPRDVANFYEDIVTRTIRYREENNVVRPDFILLMQARKNELKQEQVDEN
;
A
#
# COMPACT_ATOMS: atom_id res chain seq x y z
N MET A 1 -4.85 -13.78 -4.78
CA MET A 1 -5.32 -12.67 -3.91
C MET A 1 -4.91 -11.31 -4.45
N THR A 2 -3.65 -11.15 -4.87
CA THR A 2 -3.08 -9.98 -5.58
C THR A 2 -3.98 -9.36 -6.65
N SER A 3 -4.61 -10.18 -7.49
CA SER A 3 -5.47 -9.73 -8.59
C SER A 3 -6.70 -8.93 -8.13
N ILE A 4 -7.37 -9.33 -7.05
CA ILE A 4 -8.58 -8.66 -6.53
C ILE A 4 -8.21 -7.45 -5.66
N SER A 5 -7.11 -7.52 -4.92
CA SER A 5 -6.73 -6.44 -4.00
C SER A 5 -5.94 -5.32 -4.67
N PHE A 6 -5.01 -5.67 -5.55
CA PHE A 6 -4.05 -4.74 -6.15
C PHE A 6 -4.21 -4.61 -7.66
N GLY A 7 -5.13 -5.36 -8.27
CA GLY A 7 -5.39 -5.26 -9.70
C GLY A 7 -4.26 -5.81 -10.58
N ILE A 8 -3.32 -6.56 -10.00
CA ILE A 8 -2.17 -7.15 -10.68
C ILE A 8 -2.29 -8.67 -10.72
N ASP A 9 -2.08 -9.25 -11.90
CA ASP A 9 -1.96 -10.70 -12.03
C ASP A 9 -0.52 -11.11 -11.75
N THR A 10 -0.29 -11.53 -10.52
CA THR A 10 0.97 -12.16 -10.11
C THR A 10 0.64 -13.35 -9.24
N ASP A 11 1.20 -14.51 -9.56
CA ASP A 11 0.86 -15.78 -8.95
C ASP A 11 1.55 -15.97 -7.59
N SER A 12 1.34 -15.04 -6.67
CA SER A 12 1.97 -14.99 -5.35
C SER A 12 1.51 -16.10 -4.39
N VAL A 13 0.60 -16.96 -4.82
CA VAL A 13 0.09 -18.09 -4.04
C VAL A 13 0.81 -19.38 -4.40
N GLN A 14 1.13 -19.57 -5.68
CA GLN A 14 1.88 -20.75 -6.16
C GLN A 14 3.39 -20.50 -6.20
N ASP A 15 3.83 -19.24 -6.35
CA ASP A 15 5.25 -18.87 -6.41
C ASP A 15 5.69 -18.13 -5.13
N PRO A 16 6.34 -18.83 -4.17
CA PRO A 16 6.87 -18.23 -2.95
C PRO A 16 8.14 -17.38 -3.18
N ASP A 17 8.78 -17.44 -4.34
CA ASP A 17 9.95 -16.59 -4.64
C ASP A 17 9.57 -15.25 -5.27
N ASN A 18 8.28 -15.05 -5.54
CA ASN A 18 7.73 -13.79 -6.02
C ASN A 18 8.07 -12.63 -5.07
N GLU A 19 8.50 -11.51 -5.66
CA GLU A 19 8.83 -10.26 -4.98
C GLU A 19 7.69 -9.78 -4.06
N PHE A 20 6.44 -9.97 -4.48
CA PHE A 20 5.26 -9.66 -3.68
C PHE A 20 5.19 -10.46 -2.38
N PHE A 21 5.44 -11.78 -2.45
CA PHE A 21 5.42 -12.66 -1.28
C PHE A 21 6.62 -12.39 -0.36
N ARG A 22 7.81 -12.20 -0.93
CA ARG A 22 9.03 -11.89 -0.18
C ARG A 22 8.94 -10.55 0.56
N ASN A 23 8.42 -9.51 -0.08
CA ASN A 23 8.20 -8.21 0.56
C ASN A 23 7.10 -8.28 1.63
N GLY A 24 6.04 -9.06 1.40
CA GLY A 24 5.02 -9.33 2.41
C GLY A 24 5.59 -10.07 3.64
N LEU A 25 6.47 -11.03 3.42
CA LEU A 25 7.16 -11.74 4.50
C LEU A 25 8.07 -10.79 5.30
N ARG A 26 8.79 -9.88 4.64
CA ARG A 26 9.61 -8.85 5.29
C ARG A 26 8.81 -7.90 6.19
N LEU A 27 7.54 -7.64 5.86
CA LEU A 27 6.62 -6.87 6.70
C LEU A 27 6.13 -7.67 7.91
N SER A 28 5.94 -8.97 7.75
CA SER A 28 5.46 -9.86 8.81
C SER A 28 6.54 -10.19 9.84
N ILE A 29 7.82 -10.15 9.43
CA ILE A 29 8.94 -10.41 10.33
C ILE A 29 9.17 -9.21 11.26
N THR A 30 8.65 -9.29 12.47
CA THR A 30 8.82 -8.30 13.54
C THR A 30 10.05 -8.56 14.42
N SER A 31 11.11 -9.17 13.88
CA SER A 31 12.32 -9.46 14.66
C SER A 31 13.35 -8.32 14.61
N GLY A 32 14.19 -8.21 15.65
CA GLY A 32 15.27 -7.25 15.74
C GLY A 32 14.82 -5.78 15.74
N ILE A 33 15.32 -4.99 14.78
CA ILE A 33 15.07 -3.54 14.70
C ILE A 33 13.59 -3.22 14.41
N GLN A 34 12.90 -4.05 13.61
CA GLN A 34 11.45 -3.87 13.37
C GLN A 34 10.64 -4.12 14.64
N GLY A 35 11.00 -5.16 15.41
CA GLY A 35 10.41 -5.43 16.73
C GLY A 35 10.64 -4.29 17.71
N LEU A 36 11.84 -3.72 17.74
CA LEU A 36 12.14 -2.55 18.57
C LEU A 36 11.30 -1.34 18.16
N LYS A 37 11.17 -1.04 16.86
CA LYS A 37 10.31 0.04 16.37
C LYS A 37 8.84 -0.18 16.72
N PHE A 38 8.37 -1.43 16.64
CA PHE A 38 7.02 -1.80 17.06
C PHE A 38 6.81 -1.58 18.55
N PHE A 39 7.75 -2.02 19.40
CA PHE A 39 7.71 -1.77 20.83
C PHE A 39 7.73 -0.26 21.14
N LEU A 40 8.60 0.51 20.49
CA LEU A 40 8.65 1.96 20.64
C LEU A 40 7.34 2.64 20.23
N SER A 41 6.65 2.16 19.20
CA SER A 41 5.35 2.70 18.80
C SER A 41 4.24 2.44 19.83
N THR A 42 4.39 1.42 20.68
CA THR A 42 3.44 1.11 21.76
C THR A 42 3.73 1.92 23.03
N VAL A 43 4.99 2.27 23.27
CA VAL A 43 5.43 2.96 24.50
C VAL A 43 5.44 4.48 24.33
N ILE A 44 5.79 4.98 23.14
CA ILE A 44 5.93 6.42 22.86
C ILE A 44 4.60 6.96 22.32
N PRO A 45 4.19 8.18 22.71
CA PRO A 45 3.03 8.85 22.11
C PRO A 45 3.14 8.95 20.59
N PRO A 46 2.03 8.77 19.84
CA PRO A 46 2.04 8.82 18.38
C PRO A 46 2.65 10.11 17.82
N GLU A 47 2.44 11.26 18.47
CA GLU A 47 2.99 12.54 17.98
C GLU A 47 4.52 12.53 17.98
N VAL A 48 5.14 11.95 19.01
CA VAL A 48 6.60 11.87 19.13
C VAL A 48 7.17 10.83 18.16
N PHE A 49 6.47 9.71 17.96
CA PHE A 49 6.89 8.70 17.00
C PHE A 49 6.88 9.24 15.56
N ILE A 50 5.85 10.01 15.21
CA ILE A 50 5.72 10.70 13.92
C ILE A 50 6.78 11.80 13.81
N PHE A 51 6.99 12.60 14.86
CA PHE A 51 8.00 13.67 14.87
C PHE A 51 9.43 13.15 14.66
N LEU A 52 9.76 12.01 15.26
CA LEU A 52 11.06 11.34 15.08
C LEU A 52 11.22 10.69 13.70
N GLY A 53 10.18 10.71 12.85
CA GLY A 53 10.21 10.12 11.51
C GLY A 53 10.40 8.60 11.51
N LEU A 54 10.10 7.94 12.63
CA LEU A 54 10.22 6.49 12.74
C LEU A 54 9.10 5.85 11.91
N ARG A 55 9.50 4.96 11.01
CA ARG A 55 8.57 4.15 10.21
C ARG A 55 8.68 2.70 10.63
N LEU A 56 7.54 2.10 10.96
CA LEU A 56 7.37 0.68 11.23
C LEU A 56 7.70 -0.14 9.98
N THR A 57 7.14 0.29 8.85
CA THR A 57 7.37 -0.30 7.54
C THR A 57 8.75 0.06 6.99
N PRO A 58 9.54 -0.91 6.52
CA PRO A 58 10.75 -0.66 5.74
C PRO A 58 10.46 0.19 4.49
N ARG A 59 11.35 1.15 4.18
CA ARG A 59 11.14 2.10 3.06
C ARG A 59 11.15 1.43 1.70
N ASP A 60 12.04 0.45 1.52
CA ASP A 60 12.13 -0.38 0.31
C ASP A 60 10.81 -1.07 0.01
N VAL A 61 10.19 -1.65 1.04
CA VAL A 61 8.91 -2.34 0.90
C VAL A 61 7.77 -1.35 0.63
N ALA A 62 7.74 -0.21 1.32
CA ALA A 62 6.74 0.82 1.07
C ALA A 62 6.79 1.32 -0.39
N ASN A 63 7.99 1.62 -0.89
CA ASN A 63 8.20 2.09 -2.25
C ASN A 63 7.76 1.05 -3.30
N PHE A 64 7.99 -0.24 -3.05
CA PHE A 64 7.56 -1.32 -3.94
C PHE A 64 6.03 -1.34 -4.12
N TYR A 65 5.28 -1.32 -3.01
CA TYR A 65 3.81 -1.33 -3.08
C TYR A 65 3.24 -0.03 -3.66
N GLU A 66 3.84 1.12 -3.33
CA GLU A 66 3.47 2.42 -3.90
C GLU A 66 3.66 2.46 -5.42
N ASP A 67 4.81 1.99 -5.90
CA ASP A 67 5.12 1.93 -7.33
C ASP A 67 4.17 0.99 -8.08
N ILE A 68 3.86 -0.19 -7.52
CA ILE A 68 2.89 -1.11 -8.11
C ILE A 68 1.51 -0.47 -8.24
N VAL A 69 0.99 0.13 -7.16
CA VAL A 69 -0.35 0.73 -7.18
C VAL A 69 -0.39 1.90 -8.15
N THR A 70 0.64 2.75 -8.15
CA THR A 70 0.76 3.90 -9.05
C THR A 70 0.81 3.46 -10.52
N ARG A 71 1.61 2.45 -10.85
CA ARG A 71 1.69 1.89 -12.20
C ARG A 71 0.36 1.29 -12.64
N THR A 72 -0.32 0.55 -11.76
CA THR A 72 -1.61 -0.07 -12.07
C THR A 72 -2.70 0.97 -12.32
N ILE A 73 -2.75 2.03 -11.51
CA ILE A 73 -3.68 3.14 -11.72
C ILE A 73 -3.39 3.84 -13.05
N ARG A 74 -2.13 4.21 -13.31
CA ARG A 74 -1.73 4.89 -14.54
C ARG A 74 -2.05 4.05 -15.79
N TYR A 75 -1.73 2.76 -15.76
CA TYR A 75 -2.03 1.84 -16.85
C TYR A 75 -3.53 1.82 -17.19
N ARG A 76 -4.40 1.85 -16.16
CA ARG A 76 -5.86 1.86 -16.36
C ARG A 76 -6.38 3.17 -16.92
N GLU A 77 -5.83 4.30 -16.47
CA GLU A 77 -6.18 5.62 -17.00
C GLU A 77 -5.77 5.75 -18.48
N GLU A 78 -4.59 5.25 -18.85
CA GLU A 78 -4.10 5.27 -20.24
C GLU A 78 -4.87 4.33 -21.16
N ASN A 79 -5.20 3.12 -20.68
CA ASN A 79 -5.81 2.07 -21.51
C ASN A 79 -7.33 1.95 -21.35
N ASN A 80 -7.97 2.82 -20.54
CA ASN A 80 -9.41 2.81 -20.24
C ASN A 80 -9.92 1.43 -19.75
N VAL A 81 -9.11 0.72 -18.96
CA VAL A 81 -9.44 -0.61 -18.45
C VAL A 81 -10.23 -0.49 -17.16
N VAL A 82 -11.47 -0.96 -17.16
CA VAL A 82 -12.34 -1.02 -15.97
C VAL A 82 -12.41 -2.46 -15.47
N ARG A 83 -12.08 -2.67 -14.19
CA ARG A 83 -12.13 -3.98 -13.54
C ARG A 83 -12.76 -3.85 -12.14
N PRO A 84 -13.68 -4.76 -11.75
CA PRO A 84 -14.33 -4.70 -10.44
C PRO A 84 -13.40 -5.21 -9.33
N ASP A 85 -12.49 -4.35 -8.87
CA ASP A 85 -11.55 -4.63 -7.78
C ASP A 85 -11.42 -3.44 -6.80
N PHE A 86 -10.61 -3.58 -5.74
CA PHE A 86 -10.48 -2.53 -4.74
C PHE A 86 -9.86 -1.23 -5.26
N ILE A 87 -9.02 -1.29 -6.31
CA ILE A 87 -8.48 -0.09 -6.92
C ILE A 87 -9.59 0.74 -7.57
N LEU A 88 -10.56 0.09 -8.22
CA LEU A 88 -11.72 0.80 -8.78
C LEU A 88 -12.54 1.51 -7.69
N LEU A 89 -12.74 0.86 -6.53
CA LEU A 89 -13.43 1.49 -5.40
C LEU A 89 -12.66 2.72 -4.89
N MET A 90 -11.33 2.63 -4.78
CA MET A 90 -10.52 3.78 -4.39
C MET A 90 -10.59 4.94 -5.41
N GLN A 91 -10.59 4.62 -6.71
CA GLN A 91 -10.74 5.62 -7.77
C GLN A 91 -12.12 6.29 -7.72
N ALA A 92 -13.19 5.53 -7.52
CA ALA A 92 -14.54 6.06 -7.41
C ALA A 92 -14.67 7.03 -6.23
N ARG A 93 -14.19 6.64 -5.03
CA ARG A 93 -14.18 7.51 -3.84
C ARG A 93 -13.38 8.79 -4.04
N LYS A 94 -12.24 8.72 -4.74
CA LYS A 94 -11.44 9.92 -5.07
C LYS A 94 -12.20 10.88 -5.98
N ASN A 95 -13.00 10.36 -6.91
CA ASN A 95 -13.81 11.19 -7.80
C ASN A 95 -15.00 11.82 -7.06
N GLU A 96 -15.65 11.10 -6.14
CA GLU A 96 -16.70 11.65 -5.26
C GLU A 96 -16.15 12.82 -4.42
N LEU A 97 -14.98 12.65 -3.79
CA LEU A 97 -14.32 13.72 -3.02
C LEU A 97 -13.99 14.96 -3.86
N LYS A 98 -13.69 14.79 -5.15
CA LYS A 98 -13.46 15.92 -6.07
C LYS A 98 -14.74 16.66 -6.40
N GLN A 99 -15.89 15.99 -6.43
CA GLN A 99 -17.18 16.63 -6.68
C GLN A 99 -17.60 17.47 -5.46
N GLU A 100 -17.46 16.92 -4.24
CA GLU A 100 -17.77 17.65 -3.00
C GLU A 100 -16.95 18.96 -2.86
N GLN A 101 -15.67 18.96 -3.24
CA GLN A 101 -14.84 20.18 -3.19
C GLN A 101 -15.16 21.22 -4.27
N VAL A 102 -15.83 20.83 -5.36
CA VAL A 102 -16.29 21.75 -6.39
C VAL A 102 -17.62 22.40 -5.97
N ASP A 103 -18.44 21.69 -5.21
CA ASP A 103 -19.73 22.19 -4.74
C ASP A 103 -19.61 23.12 -3.50
N GLU A 104 -18.47 23.11 -2.80
CA GLU A 104 -18.19 24.00 -1.65
C GLU A 104 -17.45 25.32 -2.00
N ASN A 105 -17.15 25.57 -3.28
CA ASN A 105 -16.53 26.83 -3.78
C ASN A 105 -17.49 27.65 -4.64
#